data_AF-A0A853JK07-F1
#
_entry.id   AF-A0A853JK07-F1
#
_cell.length_a   1.000
_cell.length_b   1.000
_cell.length_c   1.000
_cell.angle_alpha   90.00
_cell.angle_beta   90.00
_cell.angle_gamma   90.00
#
_symmetry.space_group_name_H-M   'P 1'
#
loop_
_entity.id
_entity.type
_entity.pdbx_description
1 polymer ?
#
loop_
_entity_poly.entity_id
_entity_poly.type
_entity_poly.pdbx_seq_one_letter_code
_entity_poly.pdbx_strand_id
1 'polypeptide(L)'
;MKKLKRQIAEKYGFTLIELIIVLAILGMLAALAIPQFTKVLDNSGLKTDQANLAVVQTALEVYKADNNGNLPTLAGGGSDSFDQLVTALKEAGYLKTDKIEEQSGGSFTYENGEVGFTPAATPSASQ
;
A
#
# COMPACT_ATOMS: atom_id res chain seq x y z
N MET A 1 35.35 -34.24 57.12
CA MET A 1 34.98 -32.81 56.97
C MET A 1 35.23 -32.37 55.53
N LYS A 2 34.21 -32.44 54.64
CA LYS A 2 34.32 -31.97 53.25
C LYS A 2 33.99 -30.47 53.20
N LYS A 3 34.98 -29.63 52.91
CA LYS A 3 34.79 -28.19 52.71
C LYS A 3 34.02 -27.97 51.40
N LEU A 4 32.78 -27.50 51.48
CA LEU A 4 32.04 -27.02 50.32
C LEU A 4 32.71 -25.73 49.82
N LYS A 5 33.44 -25.83 48.71
CA LYS A 5 33.90 -24.66 47.96
C LYS A 5 32.68 -24.02 47.29
N ARG A 6 32.20 -22.91 47.85
CA ARG A 6 31.18 -22.06 47.23
C ARG A 6 31.82 -21.40 46.00
N GLN A 7 31.52 -21.92 44.82
CA GLN A 7 31.85 -21.24 43.57
C GLN A 7 30.95 -20.01 43.47
N ILE A 8 31.55 -18.83 43.59
CA ILE A 8 30.88 -17.57 43.25
C ILE A 8 30.87 -17.56 41.72
N ALA A 9 29.72 -17.88 41.13
CA ALA A 9 29.52 -17.67 39.70
C ALA A 9 29.55 -16.16 39.47
N GLU A 10 30.55 -15.67 38.73
CA GLU A 10 30.59 -14.26 38.34
C GLU A 10 29.36 -13.97 37.49
N LYS A 11 28.50 -13.08 38.00
CA LYS A 11 27.35 -12.60 37.23
C LYS A 11 27.87 -11.61 36.20
N TYR A 12 28.07 -12.08 34.97
CA TYR A 12 28.24 -11.21 33.81
C TYR A 12 26.90 -10.50 33.56
N GLY A 13 26.80 -9.25 34.04
CA GLY A 13 25.66 -8.36 33.79
C GLY A 13 25.98 -7.39 32.67
N PHE A 14 24.98 -7.06 31.85
CA PHE A 14 25.06 -6.01 30.83
C PHE A 14 25.29 -4.66 31.52
N THR A 15 26.24 -3.86 31.06
CA THR A 15 26.45 -2.51 31.60
C THR A 15 25.44 -1.54 31.01
N LEU A 16 25.07 -0.50 31.78
CA LEU A 16 24.20 0.56 31.26
C LEU A 16 24.82 1.28 30.07
N ILE A 17 26.16 1.44 30.06
CA ILE A 17 26.86 2.13 28.99
C ILE A 17 26.82 1.34 27.67
N GLU A 18 26.89 0.01 27.72
CA GLU A 18 26.71 -0.84 26.53
C GLU A 18 25.32 -0.65 25.93
N LEU A 19 24.27 -0.59 26.76
CA LEU A 19 22.91 -0.39 26.26
C LEU A 19 22.71 1.02 25.67
N ILE A 20 23.31 2.03 26.29
CA ILE A 20 23.24 3.42 25.81
C ILE A 20 23.93 3.57 24.45
N ILE A 21 25.11 2.97 24.25
CA ILE A 21 25.82 3.03 22.96
C ILE A 21 25.02 2.31 21.87
N VAL A 22 24.43 1.15 22.18
CA VAL A 22 23.58 0.41 21.23
C VAL A 22 22.37 1.25 20.82
N LEU A 23 21.65 1.84 21.78
CA LEU A 23 20.51 2.71 21.47
C LEU A 23 20.91 3.97 20.69
N ALA A 24 22.09 4.53 20.96
CA ALA A 24 22.61 5.67 20.22
C ALA A 24 22.86 5.32 18.73
N ILE A 25 23.48 4.16 18.46
CA ILE A 25 23.70 3.69 17.10
C ILE A 25 22.37 3.35 16.41
N LEU A 26 21.46 2.63 17.10
CA LEU A 26 20.13 2.32 16.57
C LEU A 26 19.32 3.59 16.25
N GLY A 27 19.39 4.61 17.10
CA GLY A 27 18.76 5.91 16.87
C GLY A 27 19.31 6.62 15.63
N MET A 28 20.63 6.61 15.43
CA MET A 28 21.28 7.18 14.24
C MET A 28 20.86 6.43 12.96
N LEU A 29 20.83 5.10 12.99
CA LEU A 29 20.40 4.28 11.85
C LEU A 29 18.92 4.51 11.53
N ALA A 30 18.06 4.56 12.54
CA ALA A 30 16.63 4.80 12.36
C ALA A 30 16.34 6.18 11.74
N ALA A 31 17.08 7.21 12.15
CA ALA A 31 16.92 8.56 11.61
C ALA A 31 17.18 8.64 10.10
N LEU A 32 18.13 7.86 9.57
CA LEU A 32 18.42 7.78 8.13
C LEU A 32 17.45 6.82 7.41
N ALA A 33 17.11 5.70 8.03
CA ALA A 33 16.33 4.64 7.40
C ALA A 33 14.83 4.99 7.25
N ILE A 34 14.21 5.62 8.25
CA ILE A 34 12.77 5.94 8.24
C ILE A 34 12.36 6.79 7.02
N PRO A 35 12.98 7.95 6.73
CA PRO A 35 12.54 8.79 5.61
C PRO A 35 12.80 8.13 4.23
N GLN A 36 13.78 7.23 4.13
CA GLN A 36 13.99 6.46 2.91
C GLN A 36 12.90 5.41 2.75
N PHE A 37 12.53 4.72 3.82
CA PHE A 37 11.51 3.68 3.80
C PHE A 37 10.12 4.23 3.46
N THR A 38 9.74 5.40 4.00
CA THR A 38 8.44 6.03 3.67
C THR A 38 8.34 6.37 2.18
N LYS A 39 9.38 6.94 1.58
CA LYS A 39 9.42 7.22 0.14
C LYS A 39 9.26 5.96 -0.72
N VAL A 40 9.84 4.84 -0.28
CA VAL A 40 9.69 3.56 -0.99
C VAL A 40 8.24 3.07 -0.90
N LEU A 41 7.63 3.17 0.28
CA LEU A 41 6.22 2.84 0.48
C LEU A 41 5.30 3.67 -0.42
N ASP A 42 5.44 5.00 -0.40
CA ASP A 42 4.62 5.90 -1.20
C ASP A 42 4.72 5.58 -2.70
N ASN A 43 5.95 5.37 -3.20
CA ASN A 43 6.18 4.99 -4.60
C ASN A 43 5.64 3.60 -4.94
N SER A 44 5.70 2.65 -4.00
CA SER A 44 5.16 1.30 -4.19
C SER A 44 3.63 1.30 -4.23
N GLY A 45 2.99 2.14 -3.42
CA GLY A 45 1.55 2.37 -3.45
C GLY A 45 1.12 2.92 -4.80
N LEU A 46 1.77 4.01 -5.25
CA LEU A 46 1.42 4.66 -6.52
C LEU A 46 1.57 3.71 -7.72
N LYS A 47 2.62 2.90 -7.74
CA LYS A 47 2.80 1.87 -8.80
C LYS A 47 1.72 0.79 -8.74
N THR A 48 1.30 0.40 -7.54
CA THR A 48 0.22 -0.57 -7.35
C THR A 48 -1.11 -0.01 -7.84
N ASP A 49 -1.40 1.26 -7.51
CA ASP A 49 -2.62 1.93 -7.94
C ASP A 49 -2.67 2.09 -9.47
N GLN A 50 -1.56 2.47 -10.10
CA GLN A 50 -1.45 2.53 -11.56
C GLN A 50 -1.65 1.17 -12.23
N ALA A 51 -1.07 0.11 -11.65
CA ALA A 51 -1.26 -1.25 -12.15
C ALA A 51 -2.72 -1.69 -12.01
N ASN A 52 -3.36 -1.39 -10.88
CA ASN A 52 -4.78 -1.67 -10.66
C ASN A 52 -5.67 -0.91 -11.66
N LEU A 53 -5.39 0.38 -11.90
CA LEU A 53 -6.10 1.16 -12.91
C LEU A 53 -6.00 0.51 -14.30
N ALA A 54 -4.80 0.11 -14.72
CA ALA A 54 -4.58 -0.54 -16.02
C ALA A 54 -5.35 -1.87 -16.16
N VAL A 55 -5.45 -2.64 -15.07
CA VAL A 55 -6.25 -3.87 -15.04
C VAL A 55 -7.74 -3.56 -15.24
N VAL A 56 -8.28 -2.55 -14.53
CA VAL A 56 -9.69 -2.15 -14.68
C VAL A 56 -9.96 -1.56 -16.05
N GLN A 57 -9.06 -0.73 -16.57
CA GLN A 57 -9.16 -0.15 -17.91
C GLN A 57 -9.25 -1.26 -18.96
N THR A 58 -8.34 -2.25 -18.88
CA THR A 58 -8.35 -3.40 -19.79
C THR A 58 -9.65 -4.19 -19.65
N ALA A 59 -10.12 -4.45 -18.43
CA ALA A 59 -11.38 -5.15 -18.20
C ALA A 59 -12.58 -4.39 -18.79
N LEU A 60 -12.62 -3.06 -18.67
CA LEU A 60 -13.65 -2.22 -19.26
C LEU A 60 -13.59 -2.20 -20.79
N GLU A 61 -12.40 -2.16 -21.38
CA GLU A 61 -12.21 -2.24 -22.83
C GLU A 61 -12.68 -3.58 -23.39
N VAL A 62 -12.35 -4.69 -22.72
CA VAL A 62 -12.83 -6.04 -23.10
C VAL A 62 -14.35 -6.12 -22.94
N TYR A 63 -14.92 -5.62 -21.84
CA TYR A 63 -16.37 -5.56 -21.67
C TYR A 63 -17.04 -4.79 -22.83
N LYS A 64 -16.52 -3.62 -23.20
CA LYS A 64 -17.04 -2.83 -24.32
C LYS A 64 -16.96 -3.61 -25.63
N ALA A 65 -15.86 -4.32 -25.88
CA ALA A 65 -15.71 -5.13 -27.08
C ALA A 65 -16.77 -6.23 -27.17
N ASP A 66 -17.05 -6.92 -26.05
CA ASP A 66 -18.03 -8.01 -26.00
C ASP A 66 -19.49 -7.51 -26.01
N ASN A 67 -19.74 -6.26 -25.61
CA ASN A 67 -21.08 -5.68 -25.48
C ASN A 67 -21.37 -4.59 -26.54
N ASN A 68 -20.80 -4.70 -27.74
CA ASN A 68 -21.05 -3.77 -28.87
C ASN A 68 -20.78 -2.29 -28.54
N GLY A 69 -19.78 -2.02 -27.72
CA GLY A 69 -19.42 -0.66 -27.28
C GLY A 69 -20.26 -0.11 -26.12
N ASN A 70 -21.22 -0.88 -25.60
CA ASN A 70 -22.03 -0.46 -24.46
C ASN A 70 -21.21 -0.45 -23.17
N LEU A 71 -21.53 0.47 -22.28
CA LEU A 71 -20.95 0.57 -20.95
C LEU A 71 -21.63 -0.40 -19.97
N PRO A 72 -20.91 -0.85 -18.92
CA PRO A 72 -21.52 -1.59 -17.82
C PRO A 72 -22.66 -0.76 -17.20
N THR A 73 -23.79 -1.42 -16.91
CA THR A 73 -24.87 -0.77 -16.17
C THR A 73 -24.46 -0.69 -14.71
N LEU A 74 -24.34 0.52 -14.18
CA LEU A 74 -23.99 0.73 -12.78
C LEU A 74 -25.22 0.66 -11.88
N ALA A 75 -25.08 -0.02 -10.73
CA ALA A 75 -26.14 -0.13 -9.74
C ALA A 75 -26.28 1.19 -8.97
N GLY A 76 -27.18 2.06 -9.42
CA GLY A 76 -27.57 3.30 -8.74
C GLY A 76 -28.00 4.37 -9.72
N GLY A 77 -29.20 4.93 -9.54
CA GLY A 77 -29.71 6.02 -10.40
C GLY A 77 -29.04 7.39 -10.16
N GLY A 78 -27.72 7.41 -9.95
CA GLY A 78 -26.92 8.59 -9.57
C GLY A 78 -25.56 8.64 -10.27
N SER A 79 -24.57 9.30 -9.64
CA SER A 79 -23.23 9.54 -10.20
C SER A 79 -22.43 8.25 -10.38
N ASP A 80 -21.88 8.07 -11.58
CA ASP A 80 -20.93 7.01 -11.90
C ASP A 80 -19.76 7.00 -10.90
N SER A 81 -19.52 5.86 -10.27
CA SER A 81 -18.45 5.69 -9.29
C SER A 81 -17.54 4.53 -9.67
N PHE A 82 -16.23 4.65 -9.41
CA PHE A 82 -15.26 3.61 -9.71
C PHE A 82 -15.58 2.28 -9.01
N ASP A 83 -15.99 2.33 -7.74
CA ASP A 83 -16.37 1.12 -6.99
C ASP A 83 -17.55 0.37 -7.61
N GLN A 84 -18.54 1.12 -8.14
CA GLN A 84 -19.68 0.52 -8.83
C GLN A 84 -19.26 -0.11 -10.15
N LEU A 85 -18.32 0.52 -10.87
CA LEU A 85 -17.74 -0.08 -12.07
C LEU A 85 -17.03 -1.40 -11.75
N VAL A 86 -16.16 -1.42 -10.73
CA VAL A 86 -15.42 -2.64 -10.34
C VAL A 86 -16.41 -3.75 -9.97
N THR A 87 -17.46 -3.41 -9.22
CA THR A 87 -18.54 -4.36 -8.88
C THR A 87 -19.24 -4.89 -10.13
N ALA A 88 -19.65 -4.00 -11.05
CA ALA A 88 -20.33 -4.39 -12.28
C ALA A 88 -19.46 -5.28 -13.18
N LEU A 89 -18.17 -4.96 -13.33
CA LEU A 89 -17.22 -5.77 -14.10
C LEU A 89 -16.96 -7.13 -13.46
N LYS A 90 -16.95 -7.21 -12.13
CA LYS A 90 -16.84 -8.48 -11.39
C LYS A 90 -18.10 -9.34 -11.57
N GLU A 91 -19.29 -8.75 -11.44
CA GLU A 91 -20.56 -9.45 -11.68
C GLU A 91 -20.68 -9.95 -13.13
N ALA A 92 -20.16 -9.17 -14.09
CA ALA A 92 -20.09 -9.55 -15.49
C ALA A 92 -18.96 -10.54 -15.82
N GLY A 93 -18.08 -10.86 -14.86
CA GLY A 93 -17.03 -11.88 -15.00
C GLY A 93 -15.69 -11.40 -15.57
N TYR A 94 -15.48 -10.09 -15.72
CA TYR A 94 -14.25 -9.49 -16.28
C TYR A 94 -13.20 -9.18 -15.21
N LEU A 95 -13.61 -9.08 -13.94
CA LEU A 95 -12.72 -8.91 -12.79
C LEU A 95 -12.95 -10.02 -11.75
N LYS A 96 -11.89 -10.34 -11.00
CA LYS A 96 -11.92 -11.33 -9.91
C LYS A 96 -12.15 -10.72 -8.53
N THR A 97 -12.04 -9.40 -8.42
CA THR A 97 -12.13 -8.66 -7.16
C THR A 97 -13.33 -7.74 -7.16
N ASP A 98 -13.92 -7.58 -5.98
CA ASP A 98 -15.13 -6.78 -5.76
C ASP A 98 -14.79 -5.32 -5.53
N LYS A 99 -13.55 -5.08 -5.09
CA LYS A 99 -13.03 -3.75 -4.74
C LYS A 99 -11.55 -3.67 -5.05
N ILE A 100 -11.10 -2.46 -5.30
CA ILE A 100 -9.69 -2.11 -5.43
C ILE A 100 -9.43 -1.02 -4.40
N GLU A 101 -8.60 -1.34 -3.42
CA GLU A 101 -8.21 -0.38 -2.39
C GLU A 101 -7.01 0.41 -2.86
N GLU A 102 -7.09 1.70 -2.62
CA GLU A 102 -6.08 2.71 -2.89
C GLU A 102 -4.89 2.57 -1.92
N GLN A 103 -3.65 2.71 -2.42
CA GLN A 103 -2.42 2.42 -1.66
C GLN A 103 -1.48 3.62 -1.46
N SER A 104 -1.73 4.76 -2.10
CA SER A 104 -0.89 5.96 -2.13
C SER A 104 -1.54 7.27 -1.64
N GLY A 105 -2.73 7.22 -1.05
CA GLY A 105 -3.57 8.35 -0.64
C GLY A 105 -4.34 9.08 -1.77
N GLY A 106 -4.33 8.57 -3.00
CA GLY A 106 -5.02 9.12 -4.17
C GLY A 106 -6.51 8.78 -4.27
N SER A 107 -7.06 8.92 -5.46
CA SER A 107 -8.45 8.55 -5.74
C SER A 107 -8.60 8.00 -7.16
N PHE A 108 -9.36 6.91 -7.27
CA PHE A 108 -9.83 6.39 -8.55
C PHE A 108 -11.12 7.10 -8.97
N THR A 109 -11.23 7.41 -10.24
CA THR A 109 -12.42 8.03 -10.83
C THR A 109 -12.95 7.19 -11.97
N TYR A 110 -14.25 7.26 -12.20
CA TYR A 110 -14.90 6.72 -13.38
C TYR A 110 -15.96 7.70 -13.84
N GLU A 111 -15.86 8.16 -15.07
CA GLU A 111 -16.82 9.08 -15.65
C GLU A 111 -16.93 8.82 -17.16
N ASN A 112 -18.17 8.72 -17.66
CA ASN A 112 -18.45 8.59 -19.10
C ASN A 112 -17.68 7.47 -19.82
N GLY A 113 -17.41 6.35 -19.13
CA GLY A 113 -16.70 5.22 -19.74
C GLY A 113 -15.18 5.33 -19.71
N GLU A 114 -14.62 6.32 -19.02
CA GLU A 114 -13.19 6.48 -18.81
C GLU A 114 -12.84 6.30 -17.33
N VAL A 115 -11.79 5.54 -17.06
CA VAL A 115 -11.25 5.37 -15.71
C VAL A 115 -10.04 6.27 -15.53
N GLY A 116 -9.91 6.86 -14.35
CA GLY A 116 -8.81 7.74 -14.00
C GLY A 116 -8.25 7.43 -12.63
N PHE A 117 -7.03 7.93 -12.39
CA PHE A 117 -6.42 7.96 -11.07
C PHE A 117 -5.84 9.35 -10.84
N THR A 118 -6.25 9.99 -9.75
CA THR A 118 -5.66 11.23 -9.26
C THR A 118 -4.78 10.86 -8.07
N PRO A 119 -3.45 10.93 -8.17
CA PRO A 119 -2.58 10.69 -7.04
C PRO A 119 -2.91 11.65 -5.89
N ALA A 120 -2.65 11.24 -4.65
CA ALA A 120 -2.62 12.19 -3.55
C ALA A 120 -1.73 13.36 -3.97
N ALA A 121 -2.08 14.59 -3.56
CA ALA A 121 -1.10 15.66 -3.59
C ALA A 121 0.07 15.19 -2.71
N THR A 122 1.11 14.67 -3.36
CA THR A 122 2.37 14.42 -2.70
C THR A 122 2.74 15.79 -2.12
N PRO A 123 3.13 15.92 -0.84
CA PRO A 123 3.85 17.11 -0.45
C PRO A 123 5.02 17.18 -1.43
N SER A 124 4.93 18.12 -2.37
CA SER A 124 5.91 18.37 -3.41
C SER A 124 7.26 18.14 -2.77
N ALA A 125 8.01 17.16 -3.29
CA ALA A 125 9.39 17.01 -2.95
C ALA A 125 9.99 18.41 -3.06
N SER A 126 10.27 19.00 -1.90
CA SER A 126 10.98 20.27 -1.82
C SER A 126 12.30 19.96 -2.50
N GLN A 127 12.51 20.57 -3.66
CA GLN A 127 13.80 20.59 -4.33
C GLN A 127 14.86 21.13 -3.37
#